data_AF-A0A166FEF4-F1
#
_entry.id   AF-A0A166FEF4-F1
#
_cell.length_a   1.000
_cell.length_b   1.000
_cell.length_c   1.000
_cell.angle_alpha   90.00
_cell.angle_beta   90.00
_cell.angle_gamma   90.00
#
_symmetry.space_group_name_H-M   'P 1'
#
loop_
_entity.id
_entity.type
_entity.pdbx_description
1 polymer ?
#
loop_
_entity_poly.entity_id
_entity_poly.type
_entity_poly.pdbx_seq_one_letter_code
_entity_poly.pdbx_strand_id
1 'polypeptide(L)'
;MLNWEKELLAIDPDIHFRAAGGWLKTIEKLDKSVTNGYSLVGEFVKAGDFDEEYSDGLYLDCNKEGKKSKPQQDYRLFRFKDGKIRLLDLIIDGKGTWACDFWDTIEEDLND
;
A
#
# COMPACT_ATOMS: atom_id res chain seq x y z
N MET A 1 -9.72 15.95 -6.64
CA MET A 1 -8.74 15.89 -5.55
C MET A 1 -9.18 14.87 -4.50
N LEU A 2 -8.53 13.71 -4.48
CA LEU A 2 -8.82 12.65 -3.52
C LEU A 2 -7.62 12.51 -2.59
N ASN A 3 -7.80 12.85 -1.32
CA ASN A 3 -6.73 12.77 -0.32
C ASN A 3 -6.74 11.33 0.24
N TRP A 4 -5.71 10.58 -0.14
CA TRP A 4 -5.54 9.17 0.22
C TRP A 4 -5.59 8.91 1.72
N GLU A 5 -4.97 9.76 2.53
CA GLU A 5 -4.97 9.64 3.98
C GLU A 5 -6.39 9.76 4.54
N LYS A 6 -7.17 10.74 4.08
CA LYS A 6 -8.57 10.90 4.50
C LYS A 6 -9.43 9.71 4.12
N GLU A 7 -9.21 9.15 2.93
CA GLU A 7 -9.93 7.97 2.46
C GLU A 7 -9.56 6.73 3.28
N LEU A 8 -8.28 6.56 3.62
CA LEU A 8 -7.85 5.49 4.52
C LEU A 8 -8.42 5.66 5.92
N LEU A 9 -8.41 6.88 6.48
CA LEU A 9 -9.03 7.16 7.78
C LEU A 9 -10.55 6.96 7.77
N ALA A 10 -11.20 7.11 6.60
CA ALA A 10 -12.61 6.79 6.45
C ALA A 10 -12.86 5.27 6.42
N ILE A 11 -11.93 4.50 5.83
CA ILE A 11 -11.99 3.02 5.77
C ILE A 11 -11.62 2.40 7.12
N ASP A 12 -10.60 2.95 7.79
CA ASP A 12 -10.01 2.45 9.03
C ASP A 12 -9.77 3.62 10.00
N PRO A 13 -10.80 4.04 10.77
CA PRO A 13 -10.71 5.21 11.65
C PRO A 13 -9.75 5.05 12.83
N ASP A 14 -9.38 3.82 13.17
CA ASP A 14 -8.54 3.50 14.32
C ASP A 14 -7.04 3.46 13.98
N ILE A 15 -6.68 3.63 12.70
CA ILE A 15 -5.29 3.64 12.25
C ILE A 15 -4.53 4.84 12.82
N HIS A 16 -3.34 4.60 13.36
CA HIS A 16 -2.39 5.66 13.65
C HIS A 16 -1.51 5.89 12.42
N PHE A 17 -2.08 6.56 11.42
CA PHE A 17 -1.45 6.78 10.13
C PHE A 17 -0.04 7.36 10.26
N ARG A 18 0.94 6.63 9.71
CA ARG A 18 2.37 6.97 9.68
C ARG A 18 3.01 7.27 11.04
N ALA A 19 2.43 6.88 12.16
CA ALA A 19 2.90 7.27 13.50
C ALA A 19 4.36 6.86 13.80
N ALA A 20 4.81 5.76 13.20
CA ALA A 20 6.20 5.28 13.24
C ALA A 20 6.87 5.28 11.84
N GLY A 21 6.31 6.03 10.89
CA GLY A 21 6.76 6.15 9.51
C GLY A 21 5.99 5.23 8.54
N GLY A 22 6.61 4.95 7.39
CA GLY A 22 5.98 4.15 6.35
C GLY A 22 6.38 4.64 4.97
N TRP A 23 5.79 4.05 3.94
CA TRP A 23 5.99 4.44 2.55
C TRP A 23 4.78 4.07 1.70
N LEU A 24 4.70 4.69 0.54
CA LEU A 24 3.76 4.38 -0.52
C LEU A 24 4.58 4.06 -1.77
N LYS A 25 4.16 3.07 -2.56
CA LYS A 25 4.77 2.78 -3.86
C LYS A 25 3.73 2.38 -4.89
N THR A 26 4.02 2.58 -6.16
CA THR A 26 3.24 1.99 -7.26
C THR A 26 3.57 0.52 -7.41
N ILE A 27 2.63 -0.24 -7.98
CA ILE A 27 2.82 -1.61 -8.42
C ILE A 27 2.53 -1.66 -9.93
N GLU A 28 3.55 -1.97 -10.71
CA GLU A 28 3.46 -2.06 -12.18
C GLU A 28 3.54 -3.51 -12.66
N LYS A 29 4.24 -4.38 -11.92
CA LYS A 29 4.39 -5.80 -12.24
C LYS A 29 4.82 -6.61 -11.03
N LEU A 30 4.79 -7.94 -11.20
CA LEU A 30 5.34 -8.90 -10.25
C LEU A 30 6.66 -9.49 -10.72
N ASP A 31 7.61 -9.63 -9.79
CA ASP A 31 8.82 -10.44 -9.94
C ASP A 31 8.76 -11.64 -8.98
N LYS A 32 8.24 -12.75 -9.47
CA LYS A 32 8.09 -14.00 -8.69
C LYS A 32 9.41 -14.75 -8.47
N SER A 33 10.55 -14.21 -8.91
CA SER A 33 11.87 -14.80 -8.60
C SER A 33 12.31 -14.56 -7.15
N VAL A 34 11.67 -13.60 -6.47
CA VAL A 34 11.87 -13.26 -5.06
C VAL A 34 10.54 -13.34 -4.31
N THR A 35 10.55 -13.62 -3.01
CA THR A 35 9.34 -13.87 -2.19
C THR A 35 9.09 -12.82 -1.11
N ASN A 36 9.75 -11.67 -1.22
CA ASN A 36 9.64 -10.57 -0.27
C ASN A 36 9.11 -9.30 -0.98
N GLY A 37 9.16 -8.15 -0.31
CA GLY A 37 8.65 -6.89 -0.85
C GLY A 37 9.24 -6.46 -2.21
N TYR A 38 10.39 -7.02 -2.63
CA TYR A 38 10.97 -6.78 -3.97
C TYR A 38 10.21 -7.48 -5.09
N SER A 39 9.37 -8.47 -4.77
CA SER A 39 8.48 -9.11 -5.76
C SER A 39 7.41 -8.17 -6.29
N LEU A 40 7.12 -7.08 -5.59
CA LEU A 40 6.13 -6.09 -5.96
C LEU A 40 6.86 -4.91 -6.60
N VAL A 41 6.97 -4.89 -7.92
CA VAL A 41 7.84 -3.96 -8.65
C VAL A 41 7.09 -2.68 -9.01
N GLY A 42 7.70 -1.54 -8.71
CA GLY A 42 7.24 -0.20 -9.06
C GLY A 42 8.05 0.86 -8.31
N GLU A 43 7.58 2.10 -8.34
CA GLU A 43 8.33 3.26 -7.86
C GLU A 43 7.80 3.76 -6.52
N PHE A 44 8.71 4.16 -5.63
CA PHE A 44 8.32 4.79 -4.36
C PHE A 44 7.79 6.18 -4.62
N VAL A 45 6.62 6.48 -4.03
CA VAL A 45 6.09 7.83 -4.06
C VAL A 45 6.85 8.69 -3.06
N LYS A 46 7.19 9.91 -3.49
CA LYS A 46 7.95 10.86 -2.67
C LYS A 46 7.18 11.21 -1.39
N ALA A 47 7.86 11.11 -0.26
CA ALA A 47 7.28 11.42 1.03
C ALA A 47 6.96 12.92 1.13
N GLY A 48 5.73 13.24 1.53
CA GLY A 48 5.25 14.62 1.67
C GLY A 48 4.23 15.06 0.62
N ASP A 49 4.10 14.32 -0.48
CA ASP A 49 3.14 14.61 -1.56
C ASP A 49 1.77 13.92 -1.31
N PHE A 50 1.38 13.77 -0.03
CA PHE A 50 0.12 13.09 0.34
C PHE A 50 -1.15 13.92 0.04
N ASP A 51 -0.95 15.19 -0.34
CA ASP A 51 -1.98 16.11 -0.81
C ASP A 51 -2.01 16.28 -2.34
N GLU A 52 -1.13 15.59 -3.09
CA GLU A 52 -1.11 15.66 -4.56
C GLU A 52 -2.12 14.70 -5.20
N GLU A 53 -2.52 15.02 -6.44
CA GLU A 53 -3.39 14.14 -7.23
C GLU A 53 -2.61 12.90 -7.68
N TYR A 54 -2.95 11.75 -7.11
CA TYR A 54 -2.41 10.46 -7.54
C TYR A 54 -3.01 10.05 -8.87
N SER A 55 -2.14 9.63 -9.80
CA SER A 55 -2.58 9.07 -11.07
C SER A 55 -3.26 7.72 -10.85
N ASP A 56 -4.19 7.38 -11.75
CA ASP A 56 -4.76 6.04 -11.82
C ASP A 56 -3.66 4.97 -11.85
N GLY A 57 -3.86 3.91 -11.07
CA GLY A 57 -2.87 2.86 -10.91
C GLY A 57 -3.06 2.02 -9.66
N LEU A 58 -2.21 1.01 -9.51
CA LEU A 58 -2.17 0.11 -8.37
C LEU A 58 -1.07 0.56 -7.41
N TYR A 59 -1.41 0.64 -6.12
CA TYR A 59 -0.53 1.18 -5.11
C TYR A 59 -0.50 0.28 -3.88
N LEU A 60 0.67 0.26 -3.25
CA LEU A 60 0.90 -0.43 -2.00
C LEU A 60 1.36 0.55 -0.93
N ASP A 61 0.56 0.66 0.11
CA ASP A 61 0.91 1.35 1.34
C ASP A 61 1.57 0.41 2.34
N CYS A 62 2.61 0.90 3.02
CA CYS A 62 3.19 0.29 4.21
C CYS A 62 3.06 1.24 5.40
N ASN A 63 1.97 1.15 6.16
CA ASN A 63 1.79 1.93 7.38
C ASN A 63 2.64 1.35 8.52
N LYS A 64 3.43 2.19 9.20
CA LYS A 64 4.11 1.79 10.43
C LYS A 64 3.52 2.53 11.61
N GLU A 65 3.08 1.78 12.61
CA GLU A 65 2.48 2.35 13.81
C GLU A 65 2.93 1.63 15.09
N GLY A 66 2.45 2.12 16.24
CA GLY A 66 2.84 1.62 17.55
C GLY A 66 4.23 2.11 17.99
N LYS A 67 4.94 1.28 18.76
CA LYS A 67 6.23 1.66 19.37
C LYS A 67 7.32 1.77 18.30
N LYS A 68 8.00 2.91 18.20
CA LYS A 68 9.10 3.14 17.24
C LYS A 68 10.21 2.07 17.26
N SER A 69 10.47 1.43 18.40
CA SER A 69 11.47 0.36 18.52
C SER A 69 11.03 -0.99 17.95
N LYS A 70 9.73 -1.24 17.86
CA LYS A 70 9.13 -2.45 17.29
C LYS A 70 7.79 -2.08 16.66
N PRO A 71 7.82 -1.35 15.53
CA PRO A 71 6.59 -0.90 14.92
C PRO A 71 5.82 -2.08 14.33
N GLN A 72 4.50 -2.02 14.45
CA GLN A 72 3.61 -2.82 13.62
C GLN A 72 3.71 -2.32 12.18
N GLN A 73 3.66 -3.23 11.21
CA GLN A 73 3.76 -2.90 9.78
C GLN A 73 2.56 -3.48 9.05
N ASP A 74 1.64 -2.61 8.67
CA ASP A 74 0.45 -3.00 7.93
C ASP A 74 0.62 -2.63 6.47
N TYR A 75 0.16 -3.51 5.58
CA TYR A 75 0.27 -3.34 4.15
C TYR A 75 -1.13 -3.27 3.53
N ARG A 76 -1.40 -2.24 2.73
CA ARG A 76 -2.70 -2.03 2.07
C ARG A 76 -2.48 -1.93 0.58
N LEU A 77 -3.08 -2.85 -0.17
CA LEU A 77 -3.09 -2.82 -1.62
C LEU A 77 -4.38 -2.15 -2.07
N PHE A 78 -4.28 -1.10 -2.87
CA PHE A 78 -5.45 -0.39 -3.37
C PHE A 78 -5.25 0.14 -4.78
N ARG A 79 -6.38 0.27 -5.49
CA ARG A 79 -6.44 0.84 -6.82
C ARG A 79 -6.94 2.28 -6.74
N PHE A 80 -6.21 3.20 -7.35
CA PHE A 80 -6.76 4.48 -7.78
C PHE A 80 -7.31 4.35 -9.19
N LYS A 81 -8.57 4.71 -9.38
CA LYS A 81 -9.22 4.77 -10.70
C LYS A 81 -10.34 5.79 -10.69
N ASP A 82 -10.40 6.65 -11.70
CA ASP A 82 -11.44 7.67 -11.87
C ASP A 82 -11.66 8.54 -10.62
N GLY A 83 -10.56 8.89 -9.93
CA GLY A 83 -10.61 9.68 -8.71
C GLY A 83 -11.34 8.99 -7.55
N LYS A 84 -11.28 7.66 -7.47
CA LYS A 84 -11.74 6.83 -6.35
C LYS A 84 -10.64 5.86 -5.91
N ILE A 85 -10.60 5.55 -4.62
CA ILE A 85 -9.80 4.46 -4.07
C ILE A 85 -10.69 3.23 -3.87
N ARG A 86 -10.17 2.08 -4.28
CA ARG A 86 -10.70 0.77 -3.89
C ARG A 86 -9.61 0.01 -3.14
N LEU A 87 -9.87 -0.32 -1.87
CA LEU A 87 -9.05 -1.29 -1.14
C LEU A 87 -9.25 -2.66 -1.78
N LEU A 88 -8.16 -3.28 -2.21
CA LEU A 88 -8.17 -4.60 -2.83
C LEU A 88 -7.81 -5.67 -1.80
N ASP A 89 -6.81 -5.40 -0.96
CA ASP A 89 -6.30 -6.36 0.01
C ASP A 89 -5.55 -5.69 1.16
N LEU A 90 -5.42 -6.40 2.28
CA LEU A 90 -4.90 -5.90 3.55
C LEU A 90 -4.15 -7.00 4.31
N ILE A 91 -2.92 -6.70 4.72
CA ILE A 91 -2.14 -7.54 5.64
C ILE A 91 -1.80 -6.73 6.88
N ILE A 92 -2.27 -7.19 8.04
CA ILE A 92 -1.98 -6.60 9.34
C ILE A 92 -0.73 -7.24 9.96
N ASP A 93 0.15 -6.40 10.49
CA ASP A 93 1.44 -6.77 11.10
C ASP A 93 2.29 -7.74 10.24
N GLY A 94 2.38 -7.47 8.94
CA GLY A 94 3.04 -8.34 7.97
C GLY A 94 4.47 -8.71 8.35
N LYS A 95 4.81 -10.00 8.20
CA LYS A 95 6.13 -10.58 8.49
C LYS A 95 6.62 -11.41 7.31
N GLY A 96 7.94 -11.60 7.21
CA GLY A 96 8.54 -12.58 6.29
C GLY A 96 8.12 -12.37 4.84
N THR A 97 7.30 -13.29 4.32
CA THR A 97 6.85 -13.42 2.93
C THR A 97 5.51 -12.74 2.64
N TRP A 98 5.09 -11.77 3.46
CA TRP A 98 3.82 -11.03 3.30
C TRP A 98 3.55 -10.54 1.87
N ALA A 99 4.60 -10.25 1.09
CA ALA A 99 4.45 -9.77 -0.27
C ALA A 99 3.82 -10.79 -1.22
N CYS A 100 4.04 -12.08 -0.97
CA CYS A 100 3.46 -13.17 -1.77
C CYS A 100 1.94 -13.25 -1.62
N ASP A 101 1.41 -12.86 -0.45
CA ASP A 101 -0.02 -12.94 -0.18
C ASP A 101 -0.82 -11.96 -1.08
N PHE A 102 -0.16 -10.93 -1.63
CA PHE A 102 -0.76 -10.00 -2.59
C PHE A 102 -0.70 -10.46 -4.05
N TRP A 103 0.03 -11.53 -4.39
CA TRP A 103 0.31 -11.86 -5.79
C TRP A 103 -0.95 -12.16 -6.58
N ASP A 104 -1.84 -12.98 -6.05
CA ASP A 104 -3.07 -13.36 -6.74
C ASP A 104 -3.95 -12.12 -7.01
N THR A 105 -4.12 -11.25 -6.00
CA THR A 105 -4.86 -9.99 -6.13
C THR A 105 -4.24 -9.04 -7.15
N ILE A 106 -2.90 -8.94 -7.18
CA ILE A 106 -2.20 -8.08 -8.15
C ILE A 106 -2.33 -8.65 -9.57
N GLU A 107 -2.23 -9.96 -9.74
CA GLU A 107 -2.41 -10.58 -11.05
C GLU A 107 -3.83 -10.42 -11.57
N GLU A 108 -4.83 -10.53 -10.71
CA GLU A 108 -6.22 -10.27 -11.08
C GLU A 108 -6.39 -8.81 -11.55
N ASP A 109 -5.92 -7.82 -10.77
CA ASP A 109 -6.09 -6.39 -11.09
C ASP A 109 -5.28 -5.93 -12.32
N LEU A 110 -4.12 -6.55 -12.60
CA LEU A 110 -3.31 -6.21 -13.78
C LEU A 110 -3.83 -6.82 -15.09
N ASN A 111 -4.68 -7.85 -15.02
CA ASN A 111 -5.25 -8.52 -16.19
C ASN A 111 -6.69 -8.11 -16.50
N ASP A 112 -7.29 -7.22 -15.70
CA ASP A 112 -8.65 -6.65 -15.82
C ASP A 112 -8.69 -5.36 -16.67
#